data_AF-A0A0A1ZUX1-F1
#
_entry.id   AF-A0A0A1ZUX1-F1
#
_cell.length_a   1.000
_cell.length_b   1.000
_cell.length_c   1.000
_cell.angle_alpha   90.00
_cell.angle_beta   90.00
_cell.angle_gamma   90.00
#
_symmetry.space_group_name_H-M   'P 1'
#
loop_
_entity.id
_entity.type
_entity.pdbx_description
1 polymer ?
#
loop_
_entity_poly.entity_id
_entity_poly.type
_entity_poly.pdbx_seq_one_letter_code
_entity_poly.pdbx_strand_id
1 'polypeptide(L)'
;MTSGVANVRTNFYSGNLIDPPAGWLFNQKSGLLIFFESYKKSVSNNLKVYTHLFYANELGEPAQLKNSRLHSIEFAFEKWNELISGGWQIVTSKFQ
;
A
#
# COMPACT_ATOMS: atom_id res chain seq x y z
N MET A 1 -22.86 -17.21 14.12
CA MET A 1 -23.33 -16.87 12.76
C MET A 1 -23.20 -15.37 12.57
N THR A 2 -22.67 -14.95 11.41
CA THR A 2 -22.63 -13.60 10.81
C THR A 2 -21.90 -12.50 11.59
N SER A 3 -20.63 -12.22 11.26
CA SER A 3 -20.16 -11.35 10.16
C SER A 3 -20.44 -9.87 10.42
N GLY A 4 -19.41 -9.19 10.91
CA GLY A 4 -19.33 -7.73 10.97
C GLY A 4 -18.02 -7.28 10.36
N VAL A 5 -17.77 -7.68 9.10
CA VAL A 5 -16.66 -7.14 8.30
C VAL A 5 -16.94 -5.64 8.13
N ALA A 6 -16.21 -4.81 8.87
CA ALA A 6 -16.27 -3.37 8.71
C ALA A 6 -15.59 -3.00 7.39
N ASN A 7 -16.32 -3.16 6.29
CA ASN A 7 -16.02 -2.53 5.01
C ASN A 7 -16.23 -1.02 5.15
N VAL A 8 -15.24 -0.30 5.69
CA VAL A 8 -15.19 1.16 5.61
C VAL A 8 -14.77 1.52 4.19
N ARG A 9 -15.75 1.48 3.29
CA ARG A 9 -15.68 2.10 1.97
C ARG A 9 -16.42 3.43 2.07
N THR A 10 -15.70 4.55 2.18
CA THR A 10 -16.19 5.87 1.72
C THR A 10 -15.12 6.95 1.89
N ASN A 11 -14.61 7.48 0.77
CA ASN A 11 -14.96 8.87 0.41
C ASN A 11 -14.55 9.19 -1.03
N PHE A 12 -15.57 9.50 -1.82
CA PHE A 12 -15.50 9.92 -3.21
C PHE A 12 -14.82 11.29 -3.34
N TYR A 13 -13.98 11.44 -4.37
CA TYR A 13 -13.64 12.74 -4.94
C TYR A 13 -14.14 12.78 -6.38
N SER A 14 -14.99 13.76 -6.65
CA SER A 14 -15.59 14.07 -7.94
C SER A 14 -14.52 14.33 -9.00
N GLY A 15 -14.55 13.59 -10.11
CA GLY A 15 -13.97 14.01 -11.40
C GLY A 15 -13.01 13.03 -12.07
N ASN A 16 -12.17 12.32 -11.32
CA ASN A 16 -11.37 11.19 -11.77
C ASN A 16 -10.77 10.54 -10.51
N LEU A 17 -11.45 9.51 -9.99
CA LEU A 17 -11.00 8.74 -8.83
C LEU A 17 -9.83 7.87 -9.26
N ILE A 18 -8.64 8.47 -9.29
CA ILE A 18 -7.42 7.69 -9.21
C ILE A 18 -7.32 7.24 -7.74
N ASP A 19 -7.84 6.04 -7.45
CA ASP A 19 -7.66 5.40 -6.14
C ASP A 19 -6.16 5.31 -5.84
N PRO A 20 -5.64 5.90 -4.75
CA PRO A 20 -4.22 5.86 -4.44
C PRO A 20 -3.73 4.41 -4.39
N PRO A 21 -2.46 4.13 -4.79
CA PRO A 21 -1.92 2.80 -4.69
C PRO A 21 -2.00 2.36 -3.23
N ALA A 22 -2.66 1.24 -3.00
CA ALA A 22 -2.90 0.69 -1.68
C ALA A 22 -2.68 -0.83 -1.72
N GLY A 23 -2.03 -1.34 -0.69
CA GLY A 23 -1.76 -2.77 -0.55
C GLY A 23 -0.28 -3.12 -0.55
N TRP A 24 -0.03 -4.42 -0.56
CA TRP A 24 1.31 -4.98 -0.42
C TRP A 24 1.91 -5.32 -1.78
N LEU A 25 3.19 -4.97 -1.94
CA LEU A 25 4.05 -5.46 -2.99
C LEU A 25 5.16 -6.31 -2.37
N PHE A 26 5.42 -7.47 -2.96
CA PHE A 26 6.46 -8.39 -2.55
C PHE A 26 7.49 -8.57 -3.65
N ASN A 27 8.75 -8.55 -3.27
CA ASN A 27 9.84 -8.93 -4.14
C ASN A 27 10.53 -10.18 -3.61
N GLN A 28 10.23 -11.31 -4.27
CA GLN A 28 10.82 -12.61 -3.97
C GLN A 28 12.35 -12.62 -4.10
N LYS A 29 12.91 -11.86 -5.05
CA LYS A 29 14.37 -11.86 -5.30
C LYS A 29 15.14 -11.15 -4.19
N SER A 30 14.57 -10.09 -3.61
CA SER A 30 15.23 -9.30 -2.56
C SER A 30 14.74 -9.62 -1.15
N GLY A 31 13.69 -10.42 -0.99
CA GLY A 31 13.09 -10.71 0.32
C GLY A 31 12.53 -9.44 0.97
N LEU A 32 11.96 -8.53 0.18
CA LEU A 32 11.43 -7.26 0.67
C LEU A 32 9.94 -7.16 0.40
N LEU A 33 9.23 -6.59 1.37
CA LEU A 33 7.81 -6.25 1.29
C LEU A 33 7.65 -4.75 1.41
N ILE A 34 6.79 -4.16 0.62
CA ILE A 34 6.41 -2.76 0.78
C ILE A 34 4.90 -2.64 0.82
N PHE A 35 4.42 -1.97 1.84
CA PHE A 35 3.00 -1.69 2.04
C PHE A 35 2.72 -0.23 1.73
N PHE A 36 1.73 0.01 0.87
CA PHE A 36 1.22 1.33 0.56
C PHE A 36 -0.09 1.52 1.33
N GLU A 37 -0.11 2.50 2.22
CA GLU A 37 -1.28 2.86 3.02
C GLU A 37 -1.73 4.27 2.66
N SER A 38 -2.97 4.41 2.20
CA SER A 38 -3.53 5.72 1.91
C SER A 38 -3.87 6.46 3.21
N TYR A 39 -3.26 7.62 3.39
CA TYR A 39 -3.49 8.49 4.54
C TYR A 39 -4.25 9.75 4.11
N LYS A 40 -5.49 9.87 4.60
CA LYS A 40 -6.32 11.06 4.41
C LYS A 40 -6.43 11.81 5.73
N LYS A 41 -5.83 12.99 5.82
CA LYS A 41 -6.08 13.88 6.96
C LYS A 41 -7.45 14.52 6.77
N SER A 42 -8.39 14.27 7.68
CA SER A 42 -9.82 14.65 7.56
C SER A 42 -10.11 16.12 7.23
N VAL A 43 -9.14 17.01 7.45
CA VAL A 43 -9.32 18.46 7.34
C VAL A 43 -8.69 19.06 6.07
N SER A 44 -8.01 18.26 5.25
CA SER A 44 -7.29 18.79 4.08
C SER A 44 -7.44 17.87 2.88
N ASN A 45 -7.62 18.45 1.69
CA ASN A 45 -7.60 17.75 0.40
C ASN A 45 -6.23 17.14 0.02
N ASN A 46 -5.30 17.10 0.98
CA ASN A 46 -3.96 16.54 0.84
C ASN A 46 -3.99 15.05 1.16
N LEU A 47 -4.50 14.26 0.22
CA LEU A 47 -4.34 12.80 0.28
C LEU A 47 -2.84 12.49 0.12
N LYS A 48 -2.32 11.67 1.02
CA LYS A 48 -0.92 11.22 1.03
C LYS A 48 -0.90 9.70 1.14
N VAL A 49 0.25 9.10 0.89
CA VAL A 49 0.43 7.64 0.97
C VAL A 49 1.64 7.35 1.83
N TYR A 50 1.46 6.56 2.88
CA TYR A 50 2.57 5.98 3.61
C TYR A 50 3.11 4.78 2.84
N THR A 51 4.43 4.71 2.74
CA THR A 51 5.14 3.54 2.25
C THR A 51 5.92 2.93 3.41
N HIS A 52 5.57 1.71 3.77
CA HIS A 52 6.23 0.95 4.82
C HIS A 52 7.01 -0.18 4.17
N LEU A 53 8.33 -0.11 4.24
CA LEU A 53 9.24 -1.13 3.73
C LEU A 53 9.61 -2.09 4.86
N PHE A 54 9.45 -3.38 4.61
CA PHE A 54 9.72 -4.48 5.52
C PHE A 54 10.70 -5.47 4.90
N TYR A 55 11.43 -6.16 5.76
CA TYR A 55 12.04 -7.44 5.41
C TYR A 55 10.97 -8.54 5.45
N ALA A 56 10.97 -9.40 4.44
CA ALA A 56 10.12 -10.56 4.38
C ALA A 56 10.83 -11.77 4.98
N ASN A 57 10.09 -12.62 5.70
CA ASN A 57 10.56 -13.95 6.07
C ASN A 57 10.49 -14.90 4.85
N GLU A 58 10.96 -16.14 5.01
CA GLU A 58 10.92 -17.19 3.96
C GLU A 58 9.49 -17.52 3.49
N LEU A 59 8.47 -17.18 4.28
CA LEU A 59 7.05 -17.37 3.97
C LEU A 59 6.44 -16.18 3.19
N GLY A 60 7.18 -15.09 3.04
CA GLY A 60 6.72 -13.86 2.39
C GLY A 60 5.87 -12.97 3.29
N GLU A 61 6.07 -13.04 4.60
CA GLU A 61 5.37 -12.24 5.62
C GLU A 61 6.29 -11.14 6.17
N PRO A 62 5.73 -9.99 6.59
CA PRO A 62 6.52 -8.88 7.13
C PRO A 62 7.14 -9.29 8.48
N ALA A 63 8.47 -9.40 8.51
CA ALA A 63 9.22 -9.77 9.71
C ALA A 63 9.71 -8.55 10.50
N GLN A 64 10.29 -7.56 9.80
CA GLN A 64 10.86 -6.37 10.43
C GLN A 64 10.64 -5.13 9.58
N LEU A 65 10.17 -4.05 10.20
CA LEU A 65 10.07 -2.75 9.54
C LEU A 65 11.46 -2.16 9.32
N LYS A 66 11.79 -1.91 8.05
CA LYS A 66 13.05 -1.31 7.63
C LYS A 66 12.94 0.21 7.53
N ASN A 67 11.84 0.71 6.97
CA ASN A 67 11.66 2.14 6.72
C ASN A 67 10.18 2.48 6.59
N SER A 68 9.80 3.69 6.96
CA SER A 68 8.47 4.24 6.73
C SER A 68 8.59 5.67 6.26
N ARG A 69 7.94 5.99 5.15
CA ARG A 69 7.96 7.34 4.57
C ARG A 69 6.58 7.77 4.14
N LEU A 70 6.33 9.07 4.21
CA LEU A 70 5.09 9.66 3.76
C LEU A 70 5.34 10.39 2.44
N HIS A 71 4.57 10.04 1.42
CA HIS A 71 4.70 10.58 0.07
C HIS A 71 3.40 11.22 -0.40
N SER A 72 3.52 12.12 -1.38
CA SER A 72 2.38 12.56 -2.19
C SER A 72 1.85 11.41 -3.04
N ILE A 73 0.57 11.47 -3.43
CA ILE A 73 -0.07 10.44 -4.27
C ILE A 73 0.69 10.22 -5.58
N GLU A 74 1.08 11.29 -6.28
CA GLU A 74 1.76 11.22 -7.57
C GLU A 74 3.06 10.41 -7.46
N PHE A 75 3.90 10.76 -6.48
CA PHE A 75 5.14 10.03 -6.21
C PHE A 75 4.87 8.57 -5.82
N ALA A 76 3.83 8.32 -5.02
CA ALA A 76 3.48 6.95 -4.64
C ALA A 76 3.04 6.12 -5.86
N PHE A 77 2.34 6.73 -6.82
CA PHE A 77 1.95 6.10 -8.07
C PHE A 77 3.14 5.77 -8.96
N GLU A 78 4.05 6.72 -9.15
CA GLU A 78 5.28 6.48 -9.89
C GLU A 78 6.06 5.34 -9.25
N LYS A 79 6.24 5.40 -7.93
CA LYS A 79 6.93 4.36 -7.16
C LYS A 79 6.27 2.99 -7.32
N TRP A 80 4.95 2.92 -7.22
CA TRP A 80 4.19 1.67 -7.40
C TRP A 80 4.45 1.08 -8.79
N ASN A 81 4.29 1.88 -9.85
CA ASN A 81 4.50 1.44 -11.23
C ASN A 81 5.96 1.03 -11.50
N GLU A 82 6.93 1.76 -10.94
CA GLU A 82 8.35 1.39 -11.00
C GLU A 82 8.61 0.02 -10.35
N LEU A 83 8.01 -0.23 -9.19
CA LEU A 83 8.19 -1.50 -8.47
C LEU A 83 7.56 -2.66 -9.24
N ILE A 84 6.34 -2.49 -9.76
CA ILE A 84 5.69 -3.48 -10.62
C ILE A 84 6.54 -3.77 -11.86
N SER A 85 7.02 -2.73 -12.54
CA SER A 85 7.91 -2.86 -13.71
C SER A 85 9.24 -3.53 -13.34
N GLY A 86 9.71 -3.32 -12.12
CA GLY A 86 10.88 -3.97 -11.53
C GLY A 86 10.64 -5.41 -11.07
N GLY A 87 9.47 -5.98 -11.32
CA GLY A 87 9.12 -7.38 -11.01
C GLY A 87 8.62 -7.61 -9.59
N TRP A 88 8.21 -6.57 -8.88
CA TRP A 88 7.46 -6.73 -7.64
C TRP A 88 6.05 -7.21 -7.93
N GLN A 89 5.52 -8.08 -7.06
CA GLN A 89 4.21 -8.69 -7.23
C GLN A 89 3.22 -8.18 -6.18
N ILE A 90 1.99 -7.93 -6.61
CA ILE A 90 0.90 -7.52 -5.72
C ILE A 90 0.45 -8.71 -4.88
N VAL A 91 0.50 -8.57 -3.56
CA VAL A 91 0.07 -9.58 -2.57
C VAL A 91 -1.11 -9.03 -1.75
N THR A 92 -2.26 -8.89 -2.41
CA THR A 92 -3.50 -8.41 -1.78
C THR A 92 -4.18 -9.43 -0.85
N SER A 93 -3.83 -10.71 -0.94
CA SER A 93 -4.59 -11.82 -0.33
C SER A 93 -3.96 -12.42 0.93
N LYS A 94 -2.74 -12.02 1.32
CA LYS A 94 -1.95 -12.80 2.30
C LYS A 94 -2.18 -12.46 3.78
N PHE A 95 -2.85 -11.34 4.10
CA PHE A 95 -2.94 -10.84 5.48
C PHE A 95 -4.37 -10.48 5.93
N GLN A 96 -5.39 -11.12 5.36
CA GLN A 96 -6.79 -10.92 5.73
C GLN A 96 -7.17 -11.72 6.98
#